data_AF-A0A4Q2QQR0-F1
#
_entry.id   AF-A0A4Q2QQR0-F1
#
_cell.length_a   1.000
_cell.length_b   1.000
_cell.length_c   1.000
_cell.angle_alpha   90.00
_cell.angle_beta   90.00
_cell.angle_gamma   90.00
#
_symmetry.space_group_name_H-M   'P 1'
#
loop_
_entity.id
_entity.type
_entity.pdbx_description
1 polymer ?
#
loop_
_entity_poly.entity_id
_entity_poly.type
_entity_poly.pdbx_seq_one_letter_code
_entity_poly.pdbx_strand_id
1 'polypeptide(L)'
;DVESNINISNNSRVAGIALSQGNTYNETYTTESHTWDNNISVKDSTVTSGSNYILDSNTYGKTGHFGNSDEPSDYAGPGDVAMSFTASGSDYAMKNNVFLSNSTLMGDVAFTSTWNSNFDPNGHDSNGDGVK
;
A
#
# COMPACT_ATOMS: atom_id res chain seq x y z
N ASP A 1 3.21 14.43 -6.22
CA ASP A 1 2.67 15.03 -4.97
C ASP A 1 2.80 14.05 -3.82
N VAL A 2 2.74 14.53 -2.57
CA VAL A 2 2.66 13.63 -1.40
C VAL A 2 1.20 13.27 -1.17
N GLU A 3 0.86 12.01 -1.38
CA GLU A 3 -0.49 11.49 -1.15
C GLU A 3 -0.70 11.20 0.34
N SER A 4 0.29 10.56 0.97
CA SER A 4 0.24 10.22 2.41
C SER A 4 1.54 10.57 3.11
N ASN A 5 1.42 11.03 4.36
CA ASN A 5 2.57 11.24 5.26
C ASN A 5 2.23 10.74 6.67
N ILE A 6 2.45 9.45 6.91
CA ILE A 6 2.09 8.74 8.13
C ILE A 6 3.28 8.75 9.09
N ASN A 7 3.05 9.21 10.32
CA ASN A 7 4.06 9.26 11.37
C ASN A 7 3.56 8.47 12.60
N ILE A 8 4.24 7.39 12.93
CA ILE A 8 3.97 6.52 14.08
C ILE A 8 5.15 6.63 15.04
N SER A 9 4.88 7.08 16.26
CA SER A 9 5.91 7.32 17.28
C SER A 9 5.41 7.07 18.69
N ASN A 10 6.28 7.23 19.69
CA ASN A 10 5.96 7.22 21.12
C ASN A 10 5.42 5.88 21.63
N ASN A 11 6.10 4.77 21.31
CA ASN A 11 5.71 3.42 21.76
C ASN A 11 4.30 3.02 21.30
N SER A 12 3.90 3.51 20.12
CA SER A 12 2.61 3.16 19.53
C SER A 12 2.59 1.70 19.11
N ARG A 13 1.42 1.07 19.22
CA ARG A 13 1.13 -0.24 18.63
C ARG A 13 0.05 -0.06 17.59
N VAL A 14 0.46 -0.09 16.34
CA VAL A 14 -0.44 0.01 15.19
C VAL A 14 -0.68 -1.39 14.68
N ALA A 15 -1.93 -1.67 14.36
CA ALA A 15 -2.33 -2.98 13.94
C ALA A 15 -2.77 -2.86 12.47
N GLY A 16 -1.78 -3.14 11.61
CA GLY A 16 -1.88 -3.04 10.17
C GLY A 16 -1.73 -1.63 9.59
N ILE A 17 -1.14 -1.55 8.38
CA ILE A 17 -1.26 -0.39 7.50
C ILE A 17 -1.59 -0.88 6.10
N ALA A 18 -2.68 -0.40 5.51
CA ALA A 18 -3.00 -0.67 4.12
C ALA A 18 -3.18 0.63 3.34
N LEU A 19 -2.46 0.76 2.23
CA LEU A 19 -2.60 1.84 1.27
C LEU A 19 -3.08 1.25 -0.06
N SER A 20 -4.21 1.74 -0.55
CA SER A 20 -4.80 1.28 -1.80
C SER A 20 -5.05 2.45 -2.75
N GLN A 21 -4.61 2.31 -3.99
CA GLN A 21 -4.77 3.28 -5.05
C GLN A 21 -5.62 2.69 -6.17
N GLY A 22 -6.65 3.44 -6.58
CA GLY A 22 -7.57 3.09 -7.67
C GLY A 22 -7.27 3.85 -8.95
N ASN A 23 -8.32 4.24 -9.69
CA ASN A 23 -8.19 5.15 -10.83
C ASN A 23 -7.74 6.54 -10.35
N THR A 24 -6.55 6.95 -10.78
CA THR A 24 -5.98 8.26 -10.45
C THR A 24 -5.94 9.23 -11.63
N TYR A 25 -6.68 8.95 -12.70
CA TYR A 25 -6.76 9.86 -13.84
C TYR A 25 -7.13 11.27 -13.36
N ASN A 26 -6.40 12.25 -13.88
CA ASN A 26 -6.61 13.64 -13.56
C ASN A 26 -6.22 14.47 -14.78
N GLU A 27 -7.17 15.28 -15.28
CA GLU A 27 -7.00 16.13 -16.46
C GLU A 27 -5.88 17.18 -16.31
N THR A 28 -5.45 17.46 -15.08
CA THR A 28 -4.32 18.38 -14.80
C THR A 28 -2.98 17.73 -15.10
N TYR A 29 -2.88 16.41 -14.97
CA TYR A 29 -1.62 15.66 -14.99
C TYR A 29 -1.47 14.78 -16.26
N THR A 30 -2.12 15.16 -17.36
CA THR A 30 -2.34 14.30 -18.55
C THR A 30 -1.11 13.99 -19.40
N THR A 31 0.02 14.65 -19.18
CA THR A 31 1.20 14.56 -20.06
C THR A 31 2.53 14.46 -19.33
N GLU A 32 2.52 14.37 -18.00
CA GLU A 32 3.75 14.34 -17.18
C GLU A 32 3.91 13.04 -16.41
N SER A 33 5.17 12.67 -16.13
CA SER A 33 5.48 11.56 -15.24
C SER A 33 5.06 11.94 -13.81
N HIS A 34 3.92 11.39 -13.37
CA HIS A 34 3.35 11.67 -12.05
C HIS A 34 3.43 10.45 -11.15
N THR A 35 3.72 10.68 -9.86
CA THR A 35 3.71 9.66 -8.82
C THR A 35 2.99 10.13 -7.57
N TRP A 36 2.33 9.16 -6.93
CA TRP A 36 1.68 9.34 -5.64
C TRP A 36 2.62 8.82 -4.56
N ASP A 37 3.26 9.76 -3.88
CA ASP A 37 4.28 9.45 -2.90
C ASP A 37 3.65 9.25 -1.52
N ASN A 38 3.79 8.05 -0.99
CA ASN A 38 3.31 7.63 0.31
C ASN A 38 4.49 7.45 1.25
N ASN A 39 4.64 8.36 2.21
CA ASN A 39 5.72 8.35 3.18
C ASN A 39 5.23 7.81 4.52
N ILE A 40 5.90 6.78 5.05
CA ILE A 40 5.60 6.16 6.34
C ILE A 40 6.86 6.21 7.20
N SER A 41 6.79 6.87 8.35
CA SER A 41 7.85 6.86 9.35
C SER A 41 7.34 6.21 10.64
N VAL A 42 7.96 5.10 11.03
CA VAL A 42 7.70 4.37 12.28
C VAL A 42 8.94 4.48 13.15
N LYS A 43 8.80 5.08 14.34
CA LYS A 43 9.89 5.31 15.29
C LYS A 43 9.49 4.83 16.68
N ASP A 44 10.38 4.10 17.34
CA ASP A 44 10.16 3.63 18.72
C ASP A 44 8.78 2.96 18.90
N SER A 45 8.30 2.20 17.91
CA SER A 45 6.90 1.71 17.85
C SER A 45 6.81 0.34 17.20
N THR A 46 5.63 -0.28 17.26
CA THR A 46 5.37 -1.58 16.63
C THR A 46 4.21 -1.49 15.65
N VAL A 47 4.40 -2.04 14.45
CA VAL A 47 3.32 -2.31 13.49
C VAL A 47 3.11 -3.82 13.47
N THR A 48 1.91 -4.27 13.77
CA THR A 48 1.49 -5.68 13.82
C THR A 48 0.62 -6.02 12.62
N SER A 49 0.40 -7.31 12.37
CA SER A 49 -0.49 -7.76 11.31
C SER A 49 -1.95 -7.35 11.57
N GLY A 50 -2.70 -7.20 10.49
CA GLY A 50 -4.12 -6.95 10.52
C GLY A 50 -4.90 -7.98 9.71
N SER A 51 -6.17 -8.18 10.06
CA SER A 51 -7.11 -8.96 9.26
C SER A 51 -7.65 -8.11 8.11
N ASN A 52 -7.68 -8.67 6.90
CA ASN A 52 -8.42 -8.10 5.77
C ASN A 52 -9.94 -8.33 5.86
N TYR A 53 -10.39 -9.09 6.86
CA TYR A 53 -11.77 -9.51 7.05
C TYR A 53 -12.39 -8.88 8.29
N ILE A 54 -13.46 -8.12 8.09
CA ILE A 54 -14.27 -7.53 9.17
C ILE A 54 -15.09 -8.66 9.82
N LEU A 55 -14.87 -8.94 11.10
CA LEU A 55 -15.60 -9.97 11.85
C LEU A 55 -17.04 -9.55 12.24
N ASP A 56 -17.46 -8.31 11.93
CA ASP A 56 -18.86 -7.90 12.05
C ASP A 56 -19.71 -8.61 10.97
N SER A 57 -20.38 -9.67 11.44
CA SER A 57 -21.19 -10.65 10.71
C SER A 57 -22.27 -10.11 9.76
N ASN A 58 -22.53 -8.80 9.73
CA ASN A 58 -23.54 -8.19 8.86
C ASN A 58 -22.99 -7.58 7.57
N THR A 59 -21.68 -7.66 7.29
CA THR A 59 -21.12 -7.12 6.05
C THR A 59 -20.17 -8.09 5.37
N TYR A 60 -20.70 -9.20 4.87
CA TYR A 60 -20.00 -10.03 3.87
C TYR A 60 -19.73 -9.16 2.62
N GLY A 61 -18.47 -8.74 2.44
CA GLY A 61 -18.03 -8.05 1.21
C GLY A 61 -17.30 -6.72 1.40
N LYS A 62 -17.05 -6.24 2.63
CA LYS A 62 -16.16 -5.10 2.84
C LYS A 62 -14.76 -5.58 3.22
N THR A 63 -13.82 -5.44 2.28
CA THR A 63 -12.39 -5.68 2.50
C THR A 63 -11.76 -4.40 3.03
N GLY A 64 -11.12 -4.48 4.18
CA GLY A 64 -10.30 -3.41 4.77
C GLY A 64 -9.34 -4.03 5.76
N HIS A 65 -8.18 -3.41 5.95
CA HIS A 65 -7.14 -3.96 6.82
C HIS A 65 -7.34 -3.44 8.25
N PHE A 66 -7.69 -4.33 9.18
CA PHE A 66 -7.97 -4.00 10.56
C PHE A 66 -7.16 -4.91 11.48
N GLY A 67 -6.31 -4.29 12.29
CA GLY A 67 -5.51 -4.93 13.30
C GLY A 67 -6.16 -6.01 14.16
N ASN A 68 -5.44 -7.09 14.44
CA ASN A 68 -5.79 -8.06 15.48
C ASN A 68 -4.76 -7.94 16.61
N SER A 69 -5.20 -7.60 17.83
CA SER A 69 -4.31 -7.26 18.95
C SER A 69 -3.90 -8.43 19.82
N ASP A 70 -4.49 -9.62 19.66
CA ASP A 70 -4.55 -10.54 20.81
C ASP A 70 -3.59 -11.75 20.76
N GLU A 71 -3.07 -12.24 19.63
CA GLU A 71 -2.00 -13.27 19.69
C GLU A 71 -1.26 -13.53 18.36
N PRO A 72 0.10 -13.57 18.35
CA PRO A 72 0.90 -13.89 17.16
C PRO A 72 0.81 -15.33 16.60
N SER A 73 0.00 -16.21 17.19
CA SER A 73 -0.02 -17.64 16.85
C SER A 73 -1.20 -18.07 15.99
N ASP A 74 -2.17 -17.19 15.74
CA ASP A 74 -3.36 -17.51 14.95
C ASP A 74 -3.16 -17.31 13.44
N TYR A 75 -1.93 -17.05 13.00
CA TYR A 75 -1.53 -16.79 11.61
C TYR A 75 -1.47 -18.05 10.73
N ALA A 76 -2.58 -18.78 10.61
CA ALA A 76 -2.74 -19.78 9.56
C ALA A 76 -3.41 -19.13 8.33
N GLY A 77 -2.63 -18.45 7.48
CA GLY A 77 -3.08 -17.93 6.17
C GLY A 77 -2.89 -16.41 5.98
N PRO A 78 -3.44 -15.81 4.89
CA PRO A 78 -3.17 -14.44 4.39
C PRO A 78 -3.47 -13.25 5.34
N GLY A 79 -3.78 -13.49 6.62
CA GLY A 79 -4.08 -12.50 7.65
C GLY A 79 -2.88 -12.10 8.51
N ASP A 80 -1.66 -12.40 8.04
CA ASP A 80 -0.39 -12.08 8.69
C ASP A 80 0.27 -10.82 8.14
N VAL A 81 -0.33 -10.14 7.17
CA VAL A 81 0.21 -8.91 6.57
C VAL A 81 0.17 -7.76 7.57
N ALA A 82 1.30 -7.10 7.82
CA ALA A 82 1.41 -5.88 8.62
C ALA A 82 1.40 -4.61 7.78
N MET A 83 1.85 -4.69 6.52
CA MET A 83 1.77 -3.60 5.56
C MET A 83 1.32 -4.10 4.19
N SER A 84 0.26 -3.52 3.63
CA SER A 84 -0.25 -3.84 2.30
C SER A 84 -0.26 -2.61 1.41
N PHE A 85 0.33 -2.72 0.22
CA PHE A 85 0.31 -1.68 -0.80
C PHE A 85 -0.35 -2.22 -2.06
N THR A 86 -1.51 -1.66 -2.42
CA THR A 86 -2.31 -2.15 -3.54
C THR A 86 -2.56 -1.04 -4.55
N ALA A 87 -2.19 -1.26 -5.81
CA ALA A 87 -2.53 -0.37 -6.92
C ALA A 87 -3.30 -1.15 -7.99
N SER A 88 -4.50 -0.68 -8.35
CA SER A 88 -5.33 -1.32 -9.37
C SER A 88 -5.97 -0.28 -10.28
N GLY A 89 -5.74 -0.37 -11.59
CA GLY A 89 -6.35 0.54 -12.56
C GLY A 89 -5.89 1.99 -12.44
N SER A 90 -4.71 2.22 -11.87
CA SER A 90 -4.11 3.55 -11.74
C SER A 90 -3.39 3.97 -13.01
N ASP A 91 -3.43 5.26 -13.34
CA ASP A 91 -2.68 5.87 -14.44
C ASP A 91 -1.27 6.31 -14.00
N TYR A 92 -1.08 6.56 -12.70
CA TYR A 92 0.16 7.11 -12.12
C TYR A 92 0.77 6.18 -11.08
N ALA A 93 2.11 6.22 -10.94
CA ALA A 93 2.80 5.21 -10.15
C ALA A 93 2.63 5.47 -8.65
N MET A 94 2.34 4.41 -7.90
CA MET A 94 2.35 4.45 -6.44
C MET A 94 3.79 4.29 -5.94
N LYS A 95 4.33 5.29 -5.24
CA LYS A 95 5.64 5.20 -4.58
C LYS A 95 5.44 5.11 -3.07
N ASN A 96 6.01 4.09 -2.44
CA ASN A 96 5.91 3.87 -1.00
C ASN A 96 7.31 3.99 -0.37
N ASN A 97 7.53 5.01 0.45
CA ASN A 97 8.76 5.26 1.19
C ASN A 97 8.53 4.91 2.66
N VAL A 98 9.05 3.77 3.11
CA VAL A 98 8.89 3.30 4.50
C VAL A 98 10.21 3.42 5.26
N PHE A 99 10.17 4.11 6.39
CA PHE A 99 11.28 4.28 7.31
C PHE A 99 10.93 3.69 8.68
N LEU A 100 11.74 2.74 9.15
CA LEU A 100 11.60 2.08 10.46
C LEU A 100 12.86 2.39 11.28
N SER A 101 12.70 2.92 12.49
CA SER A 101 13.81 3.18 13.41
C SER A 101 13.44 2.78 14.82
N ASN A 102 14.29 1.96 15.45
CA ASN A 102 14.04 1.36 16.77
C ASN A 102 12.61 0.82 16.91
N SER A 103 12.12 0.18 15.85
CA SER A 103 10.72 -0.23 15.69
C SER A 103 10.65 -1.67 15.25
N THR A 104 9.52 -2.32 15.51
CA THR A 104 9.28 -3.71 15.12
C THR A 104 8.14 -3.77 14.13
N LEU A 105 8.36 -4.45 13.01
CA LEU A 105 7.30 -4.88 12.10
C LEU A 105 7.01 -6.36 12.38
N MET A 106 5.78 -6.68 12.75
CA MET A 106 5.35 -8.02 13.13
C MET A 106 4.26 -8.49 12.17
N GLY A 107 4.69 -9.11 11.06
CA GLY A 107 3.83 -9.61 9.99
C GLY A 107 4.48 -9.42 8.62
N ASP A 108 3.79 -9.90 7.59
CA ASP A 108 4.22 -9.86 6.20
C ASP A 108 4.09 -8.46 5.59
N VAL A 109 4.80 -8.24 4.48
CA VAL A 109 4.62 -7.04 3.64
C VAL A 109 4.13 -7.51 2.28
N ALA A 110 2.93 -7.06 1.90
CA ALA A 110 2.30 -7.44 0.65
C ALA A 110 2.29 -6.28 -0.35
N PHE A 111 2.67 -6.58 -1.59
CA PHE A 111 2.57 -5.66 -2.72
C PHE A 111 1.68 -6.26 -3.78
N THR A 112 0.74 -5.48 -4.29
CA THR A 112 -0.11 -5.86 -5.42
C THR A 112 -0.25 -4.64 -6.31
N SER A 113 0.29 -4.69 -7.52
CA SER A 113 0.19 -3.58 -8.46
C SER A 113 -0.08 -4.10 -9.85
N THR A 114 -1.12 -3.60 -10.50
CA THR A 114 -1.18 -3.61 -11.96
C THR A 114 -0.35 -2.43 -12.43
N TRP A 115 0.79 -2.69 -13.09
CA TRP A 115 1.57 -1.65 -13.77
C TRP A 115 0.62 -0.68 -14.47
N ASN A 116 0.84 0.63 -14.27
CA ASN A 116 -0.18 1.65 -14.53
C ASN A 116 -0.88 1.44 -15.87
N SER A 117 -2.18 1.71 -15.95
CA SER A 117 -3.04 1.55 -17.13
C SER A 117 -2.42 2.10 -18.43
N ASN A 118 -1.62 3.18 -18.30
CA ASN A 118 -0.96 3.89 -19.39
C ASN A 118 0.57 3.69 -19.42
N PHE A 119 1.12 2.71 -18.69
CA PHE A 119 2.57 2.45 -18.65
C PHE A 119 3.13 1.86 -19.97
N ASP A 120 2.34 1.83 -21.05
CA ASP A 120 2.64 1.14 -22.31
C ASP A 120 3.22 -0.27 -22.06
N PRO A 121 2.38 -1.25 -21.68
CA PRO A 121 2.84 -2.59 -21.30
C PRO A 121 3.65 -3.31 -22.39
N ASN A 122 3.64 -2.80 -23.62
CA ASN A 122 4.40 -3.32 -24.75
C ASN A 122 5.65 -2.49 -25.08
N GLY A 123 6.01 -1.50 -24.26
CA GLY A 123 7.12 -0.57 -24.51
C GLY A 123 6.68 0.67 -25.28
N HIS A 124 7.18 1.83 -24.87
CA HIS A 124 6.95 3.11 -25.54
C HIS A 124 8.08 3.35 -26.54
N ASP A 125 7.77 3.46 -27.83
CA ASP A 125 8.72 3.85 -28.88
C ASP A 125 9.11 5.32 -28.67
N SER A 126 10.04 5.54 -27.75
CA SER A 126 10.46 6.86 -27.30
C SER A 126 11.28 7.62 -28.35
N ASN A 127 11.78 6.92 -29.36
CA ASN A 127 12.62 7.47 -30.44
C ASN A 127 11.92 7.49 -31.81
N GLY A 128 10.70 6.97 -31.93
CA GLY A 128 9.86 7.02 -33.12
C GLY A 128 10.35 6.17 -34.28
N ASP A 129 11.11 5.09 -34.02
CA ASP A 129 11.71 4.24 -35.06
C ASP A 129 10.84 3.03 -35.44
N GLY A 130 9.67 2.88 -34.81
CA GLY A 130 8.73 1.79 -35.04
C GLY A 130 9.04 0.53 -34.24
N VAL A 131 10.04 0.55 -33.35
CA VAL A 131 10.38 -0.53 -32.43
C VAL A 131 10.05 -0.10 -31.00
N LYS A 132 9.31 -0.95 -30.29
CA LYS A 132 8.93 -0.76 -28.89
C LYS A 132 9.86 -1.55 -27.96
#